data_AF-A0A7W0GLH8-F1
#
_entry.id   AF-A0A7W0GLH8-F1
#
_cell.length_a   1.000
_cell.length_b   1.000
_cell.length_c   1.000
_cell.angle_alpha   90.00
_cell.angle_beta   90.00
_cell.angle_gamma   90.00
#
_symmetry.space_group_name_H-M   'P 1'
#
loop_
_entity.id
_entity.type
_entity.pdbx_description
1 polymer ?
#
loop_
_entity_poly.entity_id
_entity_poly.type
_entity_poly.pdbx_seq_one_letter_code
_entity_poly.pdbx_strand_id
1 'polypeptide(L)'
;MSNYSAGAFARLAAITALTISVASCAAMKIGYNNADTLALLQLDNYVDLTADQELTAKERINPLMAWHRATQLRDYAAFIDKMRAKVAGPVTVADVMDFNQQLNARMMTAADKAAPDIAHLALTLAPDQIDRAAKKIANDATKAR
;
A
#
# COMPACT_ATOMS: atom_id res chain seq x y z
N MET A 1 21.81 20.29 40.83
CA MET A 1 21.55 20.65 39.41
C MET A 1 21.26 19.45 38.48
N SER A 2 21.14 18.21 39.00
CA SER A 2 20.91 17.00 38.18
C SER A 2 19.45 16.80 37.71
N ASN A 3 18.45 17.15 38.54
CA ASN A 3 17.03 16.85 38.25
C ASN A 3 16.40 17.75 37.16
N TYR A 4 17.01 18.91 36.87
CA TYR A 4 16.49 19.85 35.87
C TYR A 4 16.68 19.34 34.43
N SER A 5 17.78 18.62 34.14
CA SER A 5 18.01 18.07 32.80
C SER A 5 17.13 16.85 32.55
N ALA A 6 16.94 15.97 33.54
CA ALA A 6 16.07 14.79 33.41
C ALA A 6 14.61 15.17 33.10
N GLY A 7 14.08 16.22 33.74
CA GLY A 7 12.75 16.74 33.44
C GLY A 7 12.64 17.40 32.05
N ALA A 8 13.70 18.06 31.59
CA ALA A 8 13.76 18.62 30.24
C ALA A 8 13.85 17.53 29.16
N PHE A 9 14.65 16.48 29.38
CA PHE A 9 14.74 15.32 28.50
C PHE A 9 13.42 14.54 28.43
N ALA A 10 12.76 14.31 29.56
CA ALA A 10 11.45 13.65 29.58
C ALA A 10 10.39 14.46 28.82
N ARG A 11 10.38 15.79 28.97
CA ARG A 11 9.48 16.68 28.21
C ARG A 11 9.79 16.65 26.71
N LEU A 12 11.07 16.70 26.33
CA LEU A 12 11.49 16.64 24.92
C LEU A 12 11.11 15.30 24.29
N ALA A 13 11.32 14.19 25.00
CA ALA A 13 10.93 12.85 24.58
C ALA A 13 9.40 12.75 24.43
N ALA A 14 8.63 13.27 25.38
CA ALA A 14 7.17 13.28 25.30
C ALA A 14 6.65 14.13 24.13
N ILE A 15 7.23 15.32 23.91
CA ILE A 15 6.89 16.18 22.76
C ILE A 15 7.22 15.45 21.45
N THR A 16 8.38 14.81 21.36
CA THR A 16 8.81 14.07 20.15
C THR A 16 7.89 12.87 19.89
N ALA A 17 7.54 12.10 20.92
CA ALA A 17 6.62 10.98 20.79
C ALA A 17 5.22 11.45 20.33
N LEU A 18 4.75 12.59 20.88
CA LEU A 18 3.47 13.17 20.50
C LEU A 18 3.49 13.67 19.05
N THR A 19 4.53 14.39 18.63
CA THR A 19 4.63 14.88 17.24
C THR A 19 4.73 13.75 16.24
N ILE A 20 5.48 12.69 16.52
CA ILE A 20 5.56 11.50 15.66
C ILE A 20 4.19 10.83 15.57
N SER A 21 3.47 10.69 16.69
CA SER A 21 2.14 10.04 16.70
C SER A 21 1.14 10.83 15.85
N VAL A 22 1.10 12.16 16.01
CA VAL A 22 0.22 13.04 15.22
C VAL A 22 0.61 13.03 13.74
N ALA A 23 1.90 13.13 13.42
CA ALA A 23 2.41 13.09 12.05
C ALA A 23 2.07 11.75 11.37
N SER A 24 2.14 10.64 12.09
CA SER A 24 1.82 9.31 11.57
C SER A 24 0.35 9.17 11.20
N CYS A 25 -0.57 9.62 12.07
CA CYS A 25 -2.00 9.62 11.79
C CYS A 25 -2.36 10.55 10.62
N ALA A 26 -1.73 11.72 10.56
CA ALA A 26 -1.92 12.68 9.47
C ALA A 26 -1.42 12.10 8.14
N ALA A 27 -0.21 11.54 8.10
CA ALA A 27 0.37 10.91 6.93
C ALA A 27 -0.49 9.75 6.41
N MET A 28 -1.02 8.91 7.32
CA MET A 28 -1.93 7.83 6.97
C MET A 28 -3.19 8.35 6.27
N LYS A 29 -3.84 9.37 6.87
CA LYS A 29 -5.06 9.97 6.32
C LYS A 29 -4.79 10.64 4.97
N ILE A 30 -3.70 11.39 4.85
CA ILE A 30 -3.31 12.05 3.61
C ILE A 30 -3.02 11.02 2.51
N GLY A 31 -2.18 10.02 2.81
CA GLY A 31 -1.82 8.98 1.86
C GLY A 31 -3.04 8.21 1.37
N TYR A 32 -3.92 7.77 2.28
CA TYR A 32 -5.11 7.03 1.89
C TYR A 32 -6.13 7.87 1.11
N ASN A 33 -6.32 9.14 1.47
CA ASN A 33 -7.24 10.02 0.75
C ASN A 33 -6.76 10.33 -0.66
N ASN A 34 -5.45 10.30 -0.91
CA ASN A 34 -4.83 10.56 -2.21
C ASN A 34 -4.27 9.30 -2.87
N ALA A 35 -4.72 8.11 -2.45
CA ALA A 35 -4.20 6.83 -2.93
C ALA A 35 -4.43 6.61 -4.44
N ASP A 36 -5.50 7.21 -4.98
CA ASP A 36 -5.79 7.28 -6.41
C ASP A 36 -4.71 8.06 -7.19
N THR A 37 -4.33 9.23 -6.68
CA THR A 37 -3.29 10.06 -7.28
C THR A 37 -1.93 9.37 -7.20
N LEU A 38 -1.60 8.78 -6.04
CA LEU A 38 -0.36 8.02 -5.87
C LEU A 38 -0.31 6.79 -6.78
N ALA A 39 -1.43 6.09 -6.96
CA ALA A 39 -1.50 4.95 -7.87
C ALA A 39 -1.27 5.38 -9.32
N LEU A 40 -1.85 6.52 -9.74
CA LEU A 40 -1.63 7.07 -11.09
C LEU A 40 -0.16 7.46 -11.31
N LEU A 41 0.44 8.18 -10.36
CA LEU A 41 1.86 8.56 -10.42
C LEU A 41 2.78 7.34 -10.46
N GLN A 42 2.45 6.30 -9.69
CA GLN A 42 3.23 5.07 -9.71
C GLN A 42 3.09 4.38 -11.06
N LEU A 43 1.87 4.27 -11.60
CA LEU A 43 1.63 3.66 -12.91
C LEU A 43 2.40 4.38 -14.02
N ASP A 44 2.38 5.71 -14.03
CA ASP A 44 3.18 6.54 -14.93
C ASP A 44 4.68 6.27 -14.80
N ASN A 45 5.18 6.16 -13.58
CA ASN A 45 6.57 5.80 -13.30
C ASN A 45 6.95 4.40 -13.83
N TYR A 46 5.99 3.49 -14.11
CA TYR A 46 6.24 2.21 -14.80
C TYR A 46 6.11 2.31 -16.32
N VAL A 47 5.10 3.01 -16.81
CA VAL A 47 4.69 2.92 -18.22
C VAL A 47 5.10 4.14 -19.06
N ASP A 48 5.24 5.32 -18.45
CA ASP A 48 5.42 6.62 -19.12
C ASP A 48 4.16 6.94 -19.93
N LEU A 49 3.07 7.25 -19.22
CA LEU A 49 1.74 7.36 -19.81
C LEU A 49 1.67 8.59 -20.70
N THR A 50 1.02 8.43 -21.86
CA THR A 50 0.56 9.57 -22.65
C THR A 50 -0.63 10.25 -21.95
N ALA A 51 -0.96 11.49 -22.34
CA ALA A 51 -2.08 12.23 -21.75
C ALA A 51 -3.42 11.46 -21.83
N ASP A 52 -3.70 10.80 -22.95
CA ASP A 52 -4.92 10.01 -23.15
C ASP A 52 -4.93 8.74 -22.27
N GLN A 53 -3.77 8.09 -22.11
CA GLN A 53 -3.60 6.94 -21.23
C GLN A 53 -3.74 7.34 -19.76
N GLU A 54 -3.22 8.51 -19.36
CA GLU A 54 -3.34 9.05 -18.01
C GLU A 54 -4.80 9.32 -17.65
N LEU A 55 -5.55 9.97 -18.54
CA LEU A 55 -6.99 10.21 -18.36
C LEU A 55 -7.75 8.89 -18.20
N THR A 56 -7.50 7.94 -19.10
CA THR A 56 -8.12 6.61 -19.05
C THR A 56 -7.78 5.89 -17.74
N ALA A 57 -6.51 5.89 -17.33
CA ALA A 57 -6.06 5.26 -16.10
C ALA A 57 -6.74 5.88 -14.87
N LYS A 58 -6.85 7.21 -14.82
CA LYS A 58 -7.52 7.93 -13.73
C LYS A 58 -9.01 7.55 -13.62
N GLU A 59 -9.71 7.44 -14.74
CA GLU A 59 -11.12 7.02 -14.77
C GLU A 59 -11.33 5.60 -14.24
N ARG A 60 -10.33 4.71 -14.39
CA ARG A 60 -10.37 3.33 -13.88
C ARG A 60 -9.88 3.21 -12.42
N ILE A 61 -8.86 3.96 -12.03
CA ILE A 61 -8.29 3.93 -10.67
C ILE A 61 -9.31 4.43 -9.64
N ASN A 62 -10.08 5.48 -9.95
CA ASN A 62 -11.05 6.06 -9.03
C ASN A 62 -12.09 5.03 -8.51
N PRO A 63 -12.84 4.30 -9.37
CA PRO A 63 -13.78 3.28 -8.91
C PRO A 63 -13.09 2.08 -8.25
N LEU A 64 -11.89 1.70 -8.68
CA LEU A 64 -11.10 0.64 -8.04
C LEU A 64 -10.78 1.02 -6.59
N MET A 65 -10.29 2.24 -6.35
CA MET A 65 -9.98 2.74 -5.01
C MET A 65 -11.22 2.91 -4.15
N ALA A 66 -12.34 3.36 -4.72
CA ALA A 66 -13.62 3.43 -4.02
C ALA A 66 -14.08 2.05 -3.55
N TRP A 67 -14.03 1.03 -4.43
CA TRP A 67 -14.34 -0.35 -4.07
C TRP A 67 -13.38 -0.89 -3.01
N HIS A 68 -12.07 -0.65 -3.15
CA HIS A 68 -11.08 -1.13 -2.21
C HIS A 68 -11.31 -0.55 -0.81
N ARG A 69 -11.59 0.75 -0.72
CA ARG A 69 -11.92 1.42 0.55
C ARG A 69 -13.20 0.89 1.18
N ALA A 70 -14.25 0.68 0.38
CA ALA A 70 -15.56 0.24 0.86
C ALA A 70 -15.58 -1.24 1.31
N THR A 71 -14.71 -2.09 0.73
CA THR A 71 -14.77 -3.55 0.92
C THR A 71 -13.52 -4.11 1.58
N GLN A 72 -12.35 -3.87 1.00
CA GLN A 72 -11.11 -4.55 1.35
C GLN A 72 -10.48 -3.99 2.63
N LEU A 73 -10.51 -2.67 2.85
CA LEU A 73 -9.91 -2.09 4.07
C LEU A 73 -10.51 -2.65 5.36
N ARG A 74 -11.82 -2.88 5.40
CA ARG A 74 -12.48 -3.48 6.56
C ARG A 74 -12.07 -4.94 6.76
N ASP A 75 -11.99 -5.70 5.68
CA ASP A 75 -11.53 -7.09 5.72
C ASP A 75 -10.06 -7.19 6.18
N TYR A 76 -9.20 -6.30 5.69
CA TYR A 76 -7.79 -6.25 6.10
C TYR A 76 -7.64 -5.90 7.57
N ALA A 77 -8.42 -4.95 8.08
CA ALA A 77 -8.43 -4.61 9.51
C ALA A 77 -8.83 -5.83 10.36
N ALA A 78 -9.91 -6.53 10.00
CA ALA A 78 -10.35 -7.74 10.70
C ALA A 78 -9.29 -8.86 10.65
N PHE A 79 -8.60 -9.02 9.52
CA PHE A 79 -7.50 -9.97 9.38
C PHE A 79 -6.31 -9.62 10.29
N ILE A 80 -5.89 -8.36 10.31
CA ILE A 80 -4.79 -7.88 11.16
C ILE A 80 -5.14 -8.08 12.65
N ASP A 81 -6.37 -7.80 13.05
CA ASP A 81 -6.82 -8.00 14.43
C ASP A 81 -6.81 -9.48 14.84
N LYS A 82 -7.26 -10.39 13.95
CA LYS A 82 -7.15 -11.83 14.15
C LYS A 82 -5.70 -12.26 14.34
N MET A 83 -4.79 -11.71 13.52
CA MET A 83 -3.36 -12.03 13.61
C MET A 83 -2.72 -11.49 14.89
N ARG A 84 -3.08 -10.28 15.31
CA ARG A 84 -2.64 -9.71 16.60
C ARG A 84 -3.02 -10.62 17.77
N ALA A 85 -4.25 -11.13 17.79
CA ALA A 85 -4.69 -12.06 18.82
C ALA A 85 -3.90 -13.38 18.77
N LYS A 86 -3.60 -13.87 17.56
CA LYS A 86 -2.88 -15.13 17.36
C LYS A 86 -1.42 -15.08 17.85
N VAL A 87 -0.73 -13.97 17.61
CA VAL A 87 0.69 -13.81 18.03
C VAL A 87 0.86 -13.50 19.51
N ALA A 88 -0.22 -13.35 20.27
CA ALA A 88 -0.17 -13.19 21.72
C ALA A 88 0.14 -14.52 22.46
N GLY A 89 0.07 -15.66 21.77
CA GLY A 89 0.44 -16.98 22.27
C GLY A 89 1.54 -17.65 21.44
N PRO A 90 1.86 -18.93 21.70
CA PRO A 90 2.81 -19.69 20.89
C PRO A 90 2.39 -19.76 19.43
N VAL A 91 3.31 -19.46 18.52
CA VAL A 91 3.10 -19.50 17.07
C VAL A 91 3.67 -20.79 16.50
N THR A 92 2.84 -21.52 15.74
CA THR A 92 3.25 -22.75 15.05
C THR A 92 3.53 -22.51 13.57
N VAL A 93 4.22 -23.44 12.91
CA VAL A 93 4.44 -23.40 11.45
C VAL A 93 3.09 -23.37 10.70
N ALA A 94 2.10 -24.14 11.18
CA ALA A 94 0.77 -24.17 10.57
C ALA A 94 0.09 -22.80 10.59
N ASP A 95 0.30 -22.02 11.66
CA ASP A 95 -0.26 -20.67 11.77
C ASP A 95 0.36 -19.70 10.76
N VAL A 96 1.67 -19.83 10.51
CA VAL A 96 2.37 -19.04 9.49
C VAL A 96 1.89 -19.38 8.09
N MET A 97 1.66 -20.66 7.81
CA MET A 97 1.13 -21.11 6.52
C MET A 97 -0.31 -20.60 6.29
N ASP A 98 -1.18 -20.71 7.31
CA ASP A 98 -2.55 -20.18 7.26
C ASP A 98 -2.57 -18.66 7.05
N PHE A 99 -1.67 -17.93 7.71
CA PHE A 99 -1.50 -16.50 7.48
C PHE A 99 -1.12 -16.19 6.04
N ASN A 100 -0.10 -16.87 5.50
CA ASN A 100 0.36 -16.65 4.13
C ASN A 100 -0.75 -16.93 3.11
N GLN A 101 -1.49 -18.02 3.28
CA GLN A 101 -2.62 -18.35 2.42
C GLN A 101 -3.72 -17.27 2.47
N GLN A 102 -4.12 -16.83 3.65
CA GLN A 102 -5.13 -15.78 3.83
C GLN A 102 -4.69 -14.42 3.29
N LEU A 103 -3.40 -14.10 3.39
CA LEU A 103 -2.82 -12.90 2.82
C LEU A 103 -2.83 -12.96 1.28
N ASN A 104 -2.38 -14.07 0.69
CA ASN A 104 -2.35 -14.25 -0.76
C ASN A 104 -3.76 -14.21 -1.37
N ALA A 105 -4.76 -14.79 -0.70
CA ALA A 105 -6.15 -14.75 -1.17
C ALA A 105 -6.68 -13.31 -1.27
N ARG A 106 -6.32 -12.44 -0.32
CA ARG A 106 -6.68 -11.02 -0.32
C ARG A 106 -5.97 -10.26 -1.44
N MET A 107 -4.66 -10.52 -1.63
CA MET A 107 -3.91 -9.95 -2.75
C MET A 107 -4.53 -10.37 -4.10
N MET A 108 -4.91 -11.64 -4.24
CA MET A 108 -5.56 -12.16 -5.45
C MET A 108 -6.91 -11.48 -5.70
N THR A 109 -7.71 -11.29 -4.66
CA THR A 109 -9.02 -10.59 -4.78
C THR A 109 -8.86 -9.17 -5.31
N ALA A 110 -7.86 -8.42 -4.82
CA ALA A 110 -7.55 -7.10 -5.33
C ALA A 110 -7.00 -7.13 -6.76
N ALA A 111 -6.15 -8.11 -7.07
CA ALA A 111 -5.59 -8.31 -8.42
C ALA A 111 -6.69 -8.64 -9.44
N ASP A 112 -7.58 -9.59 -9.14
CA ASP A 112 -8.70 -9.98 -10.00
C ASP A 112 -9.64 -8.80 -10.27
N LYS A 113 -9.87 -7.95 -9.26
CA LYS A 113 -10.68 -6.75 -9.43
C LYS A 113 -10.02 -5.72 -10.34
N ALA A 114 -8.70 -5.56 -10.26
CA ALA A 114 -7.93 -4.61 -11.06
C ALA A 114 -7.60 -5.13 -12.47
N ALA A 115 -7.59 -6.45 -12.67
CA ALA A 115 -7.13 -7.09 -13.90
C ALA A 115 -7.82 -6.59 -15.18
N PRO A 116 -9.16 -6.40 -15.23
CA PRO A 116 -9.81 -5.87 -16.44
C PRO A 116 -9.34 -4.46 -16.80
N ASP A 117 -9.17 -3.59 -15.80
CA ASP A 117 -8.74 -2.21 -15.99
C ASP A 117 -7.27 -2.15 -16.43
N ILE A 118 -6.41 -2.99 -15.86
CA ILE A 118 -5.01 -3.14 -16.28
C ILE A 118 -4.93 -3.69 -17.69
N ALA A 119 -5.72 -4.71 -18.04
CA ALA A 119 -5.74 -5.28 -19.39
C ALA A 119 -6.19 -4.26 -20.44
N HIS A 120 -7.18 -3.42 -20.12
CA HIS A 120 -7.62 -2.35 -21.01
C HIS A 120 -6.48 -1.35 -21.28
N LEU A 121 -5.72 -0.96 -20.26
CA LEU A 121 -4.55 -0.11 -20.46
C LEU A 121 -3.44 -0.83 -21.22
N ALA A 122 -3.17 -2.10 -20.91
CA ALA A 122 -2.13 -2.88 -21.56
C ALA A 122 -2.31 -2.96 -23.08
N LEU A 123 -3.56 -3.00 -23.56
CA LEU A 123 -3.89 -3.02 -24.99
C LEU A 123 -3.60 -1.70 -25.72
N THR A 124 -3.38 -0.59 -24.99
CA THR A 124 -3.04 0.71 -25.60
C THR A 124 -1.55 1.03 -25.54
N LEU A 125 -0.72 0.15 -24.97
CA LEU A 125 0.70 0.39 -24.79
C LEU A 125 1.48 0.19 -26.08
N ALA A 126 2.41 1.12 -26.34
CA ALA A 126 3.40 0.97 -27.40
C ALA A 126 4.51 -0.02 -26.98
N PRO A 127 5.23 -0.63 -27.94
CA PRO A 127 6.28 -1.62 -27.64
C PRO A 127 7.37 -1.12 -26.67
N ASP A 128 7.78 0.15 -26.78
CA ASP A 128 8.75 0.79 -25.91
C ASP A 128 8.24 0.98 -24.48
N GLN A 129 6.96 1.30 -24.31
CA GLN A 129 6.31 1.37 -23.00
C GLN A 129 6.26 -0.01 -22.33
N ILE A 130 6.01 -1.08 -23.11
CA ILE A 130 6.03 -2.47 -22.62
C ILE A 130 7.42 -2.85 -22.14
N ASP A 131 8.46 -2.59 -22.94
CA ASP A 131 9.85 -2.89 -22.59
C ASP A 131 10.29 -2.13 -21.32
N ARG A 132 9.92 -0.87 -21.20
CA ARG A 132 10.16 -0.05 -20.00
C ARG A 132 9.51 -0.66 -18.77
N ALA A 133 8.22 -0.98 -18.87
CA ALA A 133 7.47 -1.57 -17.76
C ALA A 133 8.07 -2.91 -17.32
N ALA A 134 8.38 -3.80 -18.28
CA ALA A 134 9.01 -5.09 -18.02
C ALA A 134 10.37 -4.94 -17.32
N LYS A 135 11.22 -4.02 -17.79
CA LYS A 135 12.51 -3.72 -17.16
C LYS A 135 12.34 -3.24 -15.71
N LYS A 136 11.39 -2.35 -15.47
CA LYS A 136 11.14 -1.82 -14.13
C LYS A 136 10.61 -2.89 -13.18
N ILE A 137 9.68 -3.73 -13.63
CA ILE A 137 9.17 -4.89 -12.88
C ILE A 137 10.33 -5.83 -12.50
N ALA A 138 11.18 -6.19 -13.46
CA ALA A 138 12.33 -7.07 -13.21
C ALA A 138 13.32 -6.48 -12.18
N ASN A 139 13.59 -5.18 -12.28
CA ASN A 139 14.46 -4.48 -11.33
C ASN A 139 13.90 -4.48 -9.91
N ASP A 140 12.59 -4.23 -9.76
CA ASP A 140 11.97 -4.17 -8.44
C ASP A 140 11.80 -5.58 -7.83
N ALA A 141 11.52 -6.60 -8.63
CA ALA A 141 11.50 -8.00 -8.18
C ALA A 141 12.86 -8.46 -7.64
N THR A 142 13.96 -7.89 -8.14
CA THR A 142 15.31 -8.19 -7.64
C THR A 142 15.58 -7.57 -6.27
N LYS A 143 15.00 -6.41 -5.96
CA LYS A 143 15.14 -5.74 -4.65
C LYS A 143 14.33 -6.39 -3.53
N ALA A 144 13.27 -7.12 -3.89
CA ALA A 144 12.38 -7.80 -2.95
C ALA A 144 12.91 -9.17 -2.49
N ARG A 145 14.04 -9.63 -3.04
CA ARG A 145 14.78 -10.83 -2.63
C ARG A 145 15.96 -10.44 -1.76
#